data_AF-A0A0U9H876-F1
#
_entry.id   AF-A0A0U9H876-F1
#
_cell.length_a   1.000
_cell.length_b   1.000
_cell.length_c   1.000
_cell.angle_alpha   90.00
_cell.angle_beta   90.00
_cell.angle_gamma   90.00
#
_symmetry.space_group_name_H-M   'P 1'
#
loop_
_entity.id
_entity.type
_entity.pdbx_description
1 polymer ?
#
loop_
_entity_poly.entity_id
_entity_poly.type
_entity_poly.pdbx_seq_one_letter_code
_entity_poly.pdbx_strand_id
1 'polypeptide(L)'
;MLGEEIEKAVNNYYANYLTELPSVYPYQVDIVNVERVEGFRSFHFLLTLELTPVVGPHIAVGKDRLTFEITPLTPGDVKLIKFEHLETYALPPHWQDIMKPNKAL
;
A
#
# COMPACT_ATOMS: atom_id res chain seq x y z
N MET A 1 -1.23 -13.62 -2.64
CA MET A 1 -1.52 -12.93 -3.93
C MET A 1 -1.14 -11.44 -3.80
N LEU A 2 -0.88 -10.71 -4.90
CA LEU A 2 -0.41 -9.30 -4.82
C LEU A 2 -1.32 -8.40 -3.97
N GLY A 3 -2.64 -8.55 -4.08
CA GLY A 3 -3.59 -7.76 -3.26
C GLY A 3 -3.42 -7.95 -1.75
N GLU A 4 -3.17 -9.19 -1.30
CA GLU A 4 -2.95 -9.49 0.12
C GLU A 4 -1.67 -8.85 0.65
N GLU A 5 -0.59 -8.83 -0.16
CA GLU A 5 0.67 -8.20 0.24
C GLU A 5 0.57 -6.67 0.23
N ILE A 6 -0.24 -6.07 -0.66
CA ILE A 6 -0.57 -4.65 -0.62
C ILE A 6 -1.30 -4.30 0.68
N GLU A 7 -2.39 -5.02 0.98
CA GLU A 7 -3.21 -4.76 2.16
C GLU A 7 -2.40 -4.95 3.45
N LYS A 8 -1.57 -6.01 3.52
CA LYS A 8 -0.65 -6.24 4.63
C LYS A 8 0.38 -5.12 4.79
N ALA A 9 0.97 -4.63 3.71
CA ALA A 9 1.95 -3.55 3.75
C ALA A 9 1.33 -2.24 4.30
N VAL A 10 0.15 -1.87 3.78
CA VAL A 10 -0.62 -0.72 4.24
C VAL A 10 -1.02 -0.89 5.72
N ASN A 11 -1.60 -2.03 6.09
CA ASN A 11 -2.02 -2.29 7.46
C ASN A 11 -0.87 -2.21 8.45
N ASN A 12 0.31 -2.74 8.11
CA ASN A 12 1.49 -2.65 8.97
C ASN A 12 1.92 -1.20 9.24
N TYR A 13 1.81 -0.32 8.23
CA TYR A 13 2.11 1.10 8.40
C TYR A 13 1.04 1.79 9.27
N TYR A 14 -0.23 1.73 8.85
CA TYR A 14 -1.32 2.46 9.50
C TYR A 14 -1.70 1.90 10.88
N ALA A 15 -1.40 0.64 11.20
CA ALA A 15 -1.58 0.08 12.54
C ALA A 15 -0.84 0.88 13.62
N ASN A 16 0.19 1.65 13.26
CA ASN A 16 0.85 2.52 14.22
C ASN A 16 0.01 3.74 14.59
N TYR A 17 -0.85 4.22 13.70
CA TYR A 17 -1.50 5.52 13.80
C TYR A 17 -3.02 5.45 13.94
N LEU A 18 -3.63 4.39 13.41
CA LEU A 18 -5.08 4.19 13.42
C LEU A 18 -5.45 2.97 14.26
N THR A 19 -6.61 3.03 14.90
CA THR A 19 -7.24 1.88 15.57
C THR A 19 -8.03 1.02 14.60
N GLU A 20 -8.59 1.63 13.55
CA GLU A 20 -9.21 0.96 12.41
C GLU A 20 -8.20 0.87 11.25
N LEU A 21 -8.04 -0.34 10.70
CA LEU A 21 -7.08 -0.58 9.62
C LEU A 21 -7.71 -0.22 8.26
N PRO A 22 -7.00 0.54 7.40
CA PRO A 22 -7.49 0.86 6.07
C PRO A 22 -7.57 -0.37 5.15
N SER A 23 -8.45 -0.30 4.16
CA SER A 23 -8.48 -1.23 3.03
C SER A 23 -7.99 -0.53 1.75
N VAL A 24 -7.52 -1.32 0.80
CA VAL A 24 -7.15 -0.86 -0.55
C VAL A 24 -7.96 -1.62 -1.58
N TYR A 25 -8.74 -0.90 -2.38
CA TYR A 25 -9.49 -1.47 -3.48
C TYR A 25 -8.69 -1.39 -4.80
N PRO A 26 -8.87 -2.33 -5.75
CA PRO A 26 -8.11 -2.34 -7.00
C PRO A 26 -8.17 -1.04 -7.82
N TYR A 27 -9.30 -0.32 -7.77
CA TYR A 27 -9.48 0.95 -8.49
C TYR A 27 -8.80 2.16 -7.81
N GLN A 28 -8.15 1.95 -6.66
CA GLN A 28 -7.37 2.96 -5.94
C GLN A 28 -5.87 2.75 -6.12
N VAL A 29 -5.47 1.86 -7.04
CA VAL A 29 -4.08 1.46 -7.27
C VAL A 29 -3.70 1.81 -8.69
N ASP A 30 -2.67 2.64 -8.83
CA ASP A 30 -2.06 3.00 -10.09
C ASP A 30 -0.69 2.35 -10.24
N ILE A 31 -0.41 1.80 -11.42
CA ILE A 31 0.93 1.31 -11.76
C ILE A 31 1.76 2.51 -12.21
N VAL A 32 2.78 2.87 -11.43
CA VAL A 32 3.66 4.00 -11.70
C VAL A 32 4.88 3.58 -12.52
N ASN A 33 5.42 2.39 -12.23
CA ASN A 33 6.55 1.85 -12.97
C ASN A 33 6.52 0.33 -12.99
N VAL A 34 7.00 -0.24 -14.09
CA VAL A 34 7.29 -1.68 -14.21
C VAL A 34 8.68 -1.81 -14.81
N GLU A 35 9.59 -2.37 -14.04
CA GLU A 35 10.94 -2.67 -14.49
C GLU A 35 11.13 -4.18 -14.58
N ARG A 36 11.75 -4.64 -15.66
CA ARG A 36 12.16 -6.03 -15.81
C ARG A 36 13.60 -6.18 -15.36
N VAL A 37 13.80 -6.99 -14.33
CA VAL A 37 15.12 -7.30 -13.78
C VAL A 37 15.79 -8.36 -14.68
N GLU A 38 17.10 -8.33 -14.88
CA GLU A 38 17.87 -9.32 -15.67
C GLU A 38 17.61 -9.38 -17.20
N GLY A 39 16.89 -8.41 -17.78
CA GLY A 39 16.86 -8.22 -19.24
C GLY A 39 15.82 -9.06 -20.01
N PHE A 40 16.02 -9.22 -21.33
CA PHE A 40 15.00 -9.72 -22.27
C PHE A 40 14.62 -11.20 -21.97
N ARG A 41 13.34 -11.44 -21.67
CA ARG A 41 12.67 -12.72 -21.34
C ARG A 41 12.64 -13.19 -19.89
N SER A 42 13.12 -12.39 -18.93
CA SER A 42 12.85 -12.70 -17.53
C SER A 42 11.38 -12.39 -17.16
N PHE A 43 10.87 -13.13 -16.17
CA PHE A 43 9.61 -12.85 -15.48
C PHE A 43 9.86 -12.30 -14.07
N HIS A 44 11.04 -11.72 -13.87
CA HIS A 44 11.43 -11.05 -12.64
C HIS A 44 11.17 -9.55 -12.80
N PHE A 45 10.26 -9.01 -12.01
CA PHE A 45 9.82 -7.64 -12.14
C PHE A 45 9.94 -6.88 -10.83
N LEU A 46 10.27 -5.60 -10.94
CA LEU A 46 9.99 -4.60 -9.91
C LEU A 46 8.75 -3.82 -10.34
N LEU A 47 7.70 -3.91 -9.53
CA LEU A 47 6.43 -3.23 -9.74
C LEU A 47 6.31 -2.10 -8.72
N THR A 48 6.23 -0.86 -9.18
CA THR A 48 5.97 0.30 -8.33
C THR A 48 4.54 0.76 -8.49
N LEU A 49 3.84 0.84 -7.37
CA LEU A 49 2.43 1.18 -7.27
C LEU A 49 2.27 2.46 -6.46
N GLU A 50 1.34 3.31 -6.85
CA GLU A 50 0.77 4.34 -5.97
C GLU A 50 -0.65 3.93 -5.59
N LEU A 51 -1.01 4.16 -4.34
CA LEU A 51 -2.33 3.81 -3.86
C LEU A 51 -2.88 4.81 -2.85
N THR A 52 -4.20 4.81 -2.74
CA THR A 52 -4.96 5.62 -1.77
C THR A 52 -5.77 4.70 -0.87
N PRO A 53 -5.27 4.34 0.33
CA PRO A 53 -6.01 3.50 1.26
C PRO A 53 -7.18 4.27 1.87
N VAL A 54 -8.22 3.53 2.27
CA VAL A 54 -9.46 4.09 2.80
C VAL A 54 -9.96 3.38 4.05
N VAL A 55 -10.65 4.09 4.92
CA VAL A 55 -11.41 3.56 6.06
C VAL A 55 -12.91 3.79 5.85
N GLY A 56 -13.74 2.98 6.53
CA GLY A 56 -15.19 3.14 6.51
C GLY A 56 -15.82 3.26 5.11
N PRO A 57 -16.67 4.28 4.85
CA PRO A 57 -17.38 4.47 3.58
C PRO A 57 -16.48 5.08 2.49
N HIS A 58 -15.28 4.53 2.30
CA HIS A 58 -14.27 4.99 1.33
C HIS A 58 -13.66 6.37 1.65
N ILE A 59 -13.36 6.64 2.92
CA ILE A 59 -12.67 7.88 3.34
C ILE A 59 -11.17 7.70 3.18
N ALA A 60 -10.55 8.49 2.31
CA ALA A 60 -9.11 8.42 2.05
C ALA A 60 -8.30 8.87 3.27
N VAL A 61 -7.29 8.10 3.65
CA VAL A 61 -6.44 8.39 4.81
C VAL A 61 -5.04 8.90 4.44
N GLY A 62 -4.61 8.63 3.21
CA GLY A 62 -3.34 9.11 2.69
C GLY A 62 -3.07 8.65 1.27
N LYS A 63 -1.83 8.87 0.85
CA LYS A 63 -1.29 8.40 -0.42
C LYS A 63 0.04 7.72 -0.15
N ASP A 64 0.19 6.51 -0.67
CA ASP A 64 1.39 5.69 -0.45
C ASP A 64 1.96 5.21 -1.78
N ARG A 65 3.26 4.93 -1.77
CA ARG A 65 3.98 4.29 -2.87
C ARG A 65 4.66 3.02 -2.39
N LEU A 66 4.38 1.91 -3.07
CA LEU A 66 4.91 0.60 -2.73
C LEU A 66 5.70 0.07 -3.91
N THR A 67 6.88 -0.51 -3.64
CA THR A 67 7.64 -1.26 -4.64
C THR A 67 7.64 -2.72 -4.24
N PHE A 68 7.15 -3.58 -5.11
CA PHE A 68 7.17 -5.03 -4.97
C PHE A 68 8.14 -5.67 -5.96
N GLU A 69 8.83 -6.71 -5.51
CA GLU A 69 9.56 -7.64 -6.34
C GLU A 69 8.69 -8.88 -6.60
N ILE A 70 8.55 -9.25 -7.86
CA ILE A 70 7.78 -10.40 -8.33
C ILE A 70 8.77 -11.33 -9.02
N THR A 71 8.98 -12.54 -8.48
CA THR A 71 9.96 -13.50 -9.02
C THR A 71 9.26 -14.71 -9.66
N PRO A 72 9.90 -15.37 -10.64
CA PRO A 72 9.35 -16.56 -11.28
C PRO A 72 9.65 -17.87 -10.54
N LEU A 73 10.54 -17.84 -9.53
CA LEU A 73 11.04 -19.04 -8.86
C LEU A 73 9.95 -19.75 -8.05
N THR A 74 9.01 -18.98 -7.52
CA THR A 74 7.91 -19.47 -6.69
C THR A 74 6.62 -18.77 -7.10
N PRO A 75 5.61 -19.49 -7.62
CA PRO A 75 4.33 -18.89 -7.97
C PRO A 75 3.73 -18.15 -6.77
N GLY A 76 3.48 -16.85 -6.94
CA GLY A 76 2.91 -16.00 -5.89
C GLY A 76 3.93 -15.38 -4.93
N ASP A 77 5.23 -15.55 -5.16
CA ASP A 77 6.27 -14.86 -4.39
C ASP A 77 6.32 -13.38 -4.78
N VAL A 78 5.62 -12.59 -3.98
CA VAL A 78 5.53 -11.14 -4.08
C VAL A 78 6.12 -10.57 -2.81
N LYS A 79 7.24 -9.86 -2.94
CA LYS A 79 7.99 -9.32 -1.81
C LYS A 79 7.93 -7.82 -1.81
N LEU A 80 7.51 -7.22 -0.69
CA LEU A 80 7.63 -5.77 -0.49
C LEU A 80 9.12 -5.39 -0.37
N ILE A 81 9.58 -4.56 -1.29
CA ILE A 81 10.95 -4.01 -1.28
C ILE A 81 10.97 -2.65 -0.58
N LYS A 82 9.93 -1.84 -0.80
CA LYS A 82 9.87 -0.48 -0.27
C LYS A 82 8.42 -0.05 -0.01
N PHE A 83 8.22 0.64 1.10
CA PHE A 83 7.00 1.35 1.42
C PHE A 83 7.36 2.83 1.68
N GLU A 84 6.68 3.74 1.00
CA GLU A 84 6.86 5.18 1.15
C GLU A 84 5.49 5.82 1.37
N HIS A 85 5.30 6.47 2.50
CA HIS A 85 4.15 7.34 2.71
C HIS A 85 4.43 8.68 2.02
N LEU A 86 3.52 9.12 1.14
CA LEU A 86 3.68 10.34 0.35
C LEU A 86 2.89 11.51 0.93
N GLU A 87 1.67 11.27 1.39
CA GLU A 87 0.77 12.33 1.85
C GLU A 87 -0.25 11.82 2.86
N THR A 88 -0.49 12.57 3.93
CA THR A 88 -1.57 12.32 4.91
C THR A 88 -2.81 13.10 4.50
N TYR A 89 -3.97 12.44 4.44
CA TYR A 89 -5.25 13.12 4.23
C TYR A 89 -6.00 13.28 5.55
N ALA A 90 -6.54 14.48 5.78
CA ALA A 90 -7.25 14.79 7.01
C ALA A 90 -8.58 14.01 7.10
N LEU A 91 -8.77 13.29 8.20
CA LEU A 91 -10.03 12.62 8.49
C LEU A 91 -11.14 13.65 8.83
N PRO A 92 -12.39 13.41 8.37
CA PRO A 92 -13.53 14.21 8.79
C PRO A 92 -13.68 14.22 10.32
N PRO A 93 -14.27 15.28 10.93
CA PRO A 93 -14.39 15.40 12.38
C PRO A 93 -15.03 14.20 13.08
N HIS A 94 -15.97 13.51 12.43
CA HIS A 94 -16.68 12.35 12.96
C HIS A 94 -15.94 11.02 12.78
N TRP A 95 -14.71 11.05 12.26
CA TRP A 95 -13.79 9.93 12.09
C TRP A 95 -12.46 10.14 12.82
N GLN A 96 -12.32 11.21 13.62
CA GLN A 96 -11.06 11.46 14.32
C GLN A 96 -10.83 10.53 15.52
N ASP A 97 -11.88 9.84 15.98
CA ASP A 97 -11.83 8.88 17.08
C ASP A 97 -10.99 7.64 16.77
N ILE A 98 -10.79 7.32 15.49
CA ILE A 98 -9.90 6.21 15.09
C ILE A 98 -8.41 6.56 15.14
N MET A 99 -8.06 7.84 15.34
CA MET A 99 -6.66 8.24 15.48
C MET A 99 -6.11 7.83 16.84
N LYS A 100 -4.92 7.22 16.86
CA LYS A 100 -4.26 6.85 18.11
C LYS A 100 -3.70 8.08 18.82
N PRO A 101 -3.89 8.18 20.15
CA PRO A 101 -3.37 9.31 20.91
C PRO A 101 -1.84 9.37 20.83
N ASN A 102 -1.30 10.57 20.63
CA ASN A 102 0.14 10.88 20.56
C ASN A 102 0.91 10.31 19.35
N LYS A 103 0.23 9.96 18.26
CA LYS A 103 0.88 9.65 16.98
C LYS A 103 0.19 10.41 15.85
N ALA A 104 0.87 11.40 15.31
CA ALA A 104 0.44 12.07 14.08
C ALA A 104 0.86 11.21 12.87
N LEU A 105 -0.03 11.06 11.89
CA LEU A 105 0.25 10.45 10.58
C LEU A 105 1.21 11.35 9.79
#